data_AF-A0A7S0ESI4-F1
#
_entry.id   AF-A0A7S0ESI4-F1
#
_cell.length_a   1.000
_cell.length_b   1.000
_cell.length_c   1.000
_cell.angle_alpha   90.00
_cell.angle_beta   90.00
_cell.angle_gamma   90.00
#
_symmetry.space_group_name_H-M   'P 1'
#
loop_
_entity.id
_entity.type
_entity.pdbx_description
1 polymer ?
#
loop_
_entity_poly.entity_id
_entity_poly.type
_entity_poly.pdbx_seq_one_letter_code
_entity_poly.pdbx_strand_id
1 'polypeptide(L)'
;RGPYKPTIVHELNRFGGQMGPYVDAQLKLETVPYINASPIDNLGAGVPHFIATMCPKKQTFAHFWSMVWEVGCTMIINLTHERDKVGSEPTDKRERYWPPFDEATTR
;
A
#
# COMPACT_ATOMS: atom_id res chain seq x y z
N ARG A 1 -0.23 -1.40 27.56
CA ARG A 1 -0.83 -1.27 26.21
C ARG A 1 -0.99 0.22 25.97
N GLY A 2 -0.44 0.77 24.89
CA GLY A 2 -0.59 2.20 24.58
C GLY A 2 -2.06 2.58 24.34
N PRO A 3 -2.39 3.86 24.24
CA PRO A 3 -3.75 4.31 23.96
C PRO A 3 -4.23 3.73 22.62
N TYR A 4 -5.52 3.43 22.54
CA TYR A 4 -6.17 3.04 21.29
C TYR A 4 -5.99 4.17 20.27
N LYS A 5 -5.38 3.87 19.12
CA LYS A 5 -5.21 4.83 18.01
C LYS A 5 -6.35 4.63 17.01
N PRO A 6 -7.13 5.69 16.67
CA PRO A 6 -8.18 5.59 15.69
C PRO A 6 -7.60 5.34 14.29
N THR A 7 -8.28 4.52 13.50
CA THR A 7 -7.93 4.22 12.11
C THR A 7 -8.93 4.86 11.15
N ILE A 8 -8.51 5.11 9.92
CA ILE A 8 -9.38 5.68 8.88
C ILE A 8 -10.22 4.57 8.25
N VAL A 9 -11.54 4.70 8.36
CA VAL A 9 -12.50 3.86 7.64
C VAL A 9 -12.80 4.50 6.29
N HIS A 10 -12.49 3.79 5.20
CA HIS A 10 -12.70 4.26 3.84
C HIS A 10 -13.08 3.10 2.92
N GLU A 11 -13.93 3.34 1.93
CA GLU A 11 -14.37 2.33 0.94
C GLU A 11 -13.21 1.76 0.11
N LEU A 12 -12.15 2.56 -0.06
CA LEU A 12 -10.93 2.16 -0.76
C LEU A 12 -10.03 1.25 0.08
N ASN A 13 -10.33 1.01 1.36
CA ASN A 13 -9.63 -0.01 2.13
C ASN A 13 -9.99 -1.40 1.62
N ARG A 14 -9.00 -2.30 1.58
CA ARG A 14 -9.22 -3.70 1.19
C ARG A 14 -10.14 -4.44 2.16
N PHE A 15 -9.97 -4.22 3.46
CA PHE A 15 -10.68 -4.95 4.53
C PHE A 15 -11.87 -4.17 5.12
N GLY A 16 -12.60 -3.41 4.29
CA GLY A 16 -13.88 -2.77 4.67
C GLY A 16 -13.82 -1.82 5.88
N GLY A 17 -12.64 -1.34 6.28
CA GLY A 17 -12.43 -0.43 7.42
C GLY A 17 -11.66 -1.00 8.61
N GLN A 18 -11.47 -2.32 8.70
CA GLN A 18 -10.80 -2.92 9.88
C GLN A 18 -9.28 -2.78 9.90
N MET A 19 -8.66 -2.44 8.77
CA MET A 19 -7.22 -2.16 8.66
C MET A 19 -6.97 -0.93 7.79
N GLY A 20 -7.42 0.24 8.25
CA GLY A 20 -7.02 1.53 7.70
C GLY A 20 -5.72 2.04 8.33
N PRO A 21 -5.07 3.04 7.72
CA PRO A 21 -3.95 3.73 8.37
C PRO A 21 -4.46 4.43 9.64
N TYR A 22 -3.59 4.64 10.62
CA TYR A 22 -3.95 5.49 11.75
C TYR A 22 -4.22 6.92 11.28
N VAL A 23 -5.18 7.60 11.91
CA VAL A 23 -5.53 8.99 11.55
C VAL A 23 -4.33 9.93 11.66
N ASP A 24 -3.48 9.72 12.67
CA ASP A 24 -2.27 10.51 12.94
C ASP A 24 -1.06 10.11 12.08
N ALA A 25 -1.17 9.01 11.32
CA ALA A 25 -0.08 8.48 10.49
C ALA A 25 -0.54 8.19 9.06
N GLN A 26 -1.61 8.82 8.59
CA GLN A 26 -2.01 8.71 7.18
C GLN A 26 -0.99 9.44 6.31
N LEU A 27 -0.43 8.76 5.31
CA LEU A 27 0.38 9.41 4.29
C LEU A 27 -0.46 10.46 3.55
N LYS A 28 -0.03 11.71 3.56
CA LYS A 28 -0.67 12.81 2.83
C LYS A 28 0.02 12.98 1.49
N LEU A 29 -0.76 13.03 0.43
CA LEU A 29 -0.31 13.19 -0.95
C LEU A 29 -1.08 14.35 -1.57
N GLU A 30 -0.44 15.09 -2.47
CA GLU A 30 -1.06 16.16 -3.24
C GLU A 30 -1.88 15.60 -4.41
N THR A 31 -1.40 14.53 -5.05
CA THR A 31 -2.02 13.97 -6.25
C THR A 31 -3.12 12.96 -5.97
N VAL A 32 -3.17 12.41 -4.75
CA VAL A 32 -4.06 11.31 -4.37
C VAL A 32 -4.90 11.69 -3.15
N PRO A 33 -6.24 11.78 -3.26
CA PRO A 33 -7.09 12.18 -2.15
C PRO A 33 -7.11 11.15 -1.01
N TYR A 34 -6.97 9.86 -1.34
CA TYR A 34 -6.89 8.79 -0.36
C TYR A 34 -6.12 7.58 -0.87
N ILE A 35 -5.16 7.13 -0.07
CA ILE A 35 -4.56 5.80 -0.14
C ILE A 35 -4.38 5.25 1.26
N ASN A 36 -4.55 3.94 1.43
CA ASN A 36 -4.29 3.26 2.69
C ASN A 36 -2.79 3.00 2.80
N ALA A 37 -2.08 4.04 3.24
CA ALA A 37 -0.65 4.03 3.45
C ALA A 37 -0.26 4.90 4.64
N SER A 38 0.84 4.53 5.28
CA SER A 38 1.44 5.24 6.40
C SER A 38 2.96 5.26 6.27
N PRO A 39 3.63 6.41 6.52
CA PRO A 39 5.07 6.40 6.71
C PRO A 39 5.43 5.57 7.95
N ILE A 40 6.60 4.95 7.93
CA ILE A 40 7.19 4.27 9.09
C ILE A 40 8.29 5.18 9.64
N ASP A 41 8.03 5.72 10.83
CA ASP A 41 8.94 6.63 11.52
C ASP A 41 9.78 5.90 12.58
N ASN A 42 10.75 6.62 13.16
CA ASN A 42 11.59 6.17 14.28
C ASN A 42 12.50 4.97 13.97
N LEU A 43 12.93 4.81 12.72
CA LEU A 43 13.84 3.74 12.31
C LEU A 43 15.32 4.02 12.62
N GLY A 44 15.65 5.25 13.00
CA GLY A 44 17.02 5.69 13.29
C GLY A 44 17.68 6.43 12.13
N ALA A 45 18.81 7.09 12.41
CA ALA A 45 19.53 7.87 11.41
C ALA A 45 20.16 6.96 10.34
N GLY A 46 20.08 7.38 9.07
CA GLY A 46 20.65 6.66 7.94
C GLY A 46 19.85 5.45 7.46
N VAL A 47 18.68 5.16 8.06
CA VAL A 47 17.77 4.13 7.57
C VAL A 47 16.89 4.71 6.45
N PRO A 48 16.62 3.97 5.36
CA PRO A 48 15.70 4.42 4.33
C PRO A 48 14.32 4.76 4.89
N HIS A 49 13.64 5.69 4.23
CA HIS A 49 12.23 5.96 4.51
C HIS A 49 11.38 4.80 3.97
N PHE A 50 10.46 4.31 4.79
CA PHE A 50 9.53 3.27 4.39
C PHE A 50 8.10 3.79 4.44
N ILE A 51 7.29 3.31 3.52
CA ILE A 51 5.84 3.49 3.50
C ILE A 51 5.23 2.10 3.60
N ALA A 52 4.47 1.86 4.66
CA ALA A 52 3.60 0.69 4.75
C ALA A 52 2.30 1.00 4.03
N THR A 53 1.90 0.15 3.08
CA THR A 53 0.65 0.30 2.33
C THR A 53 -0.08 -1.04 2.26
N MET A 54 -1.41 -1.00 2.15
CA MET A 54 -2.16 -2.19 1.79
C MET A 54 -1.75 -2.70 0.40
N CYS A 55 -1.93 -4.01 0.13
CA CYS A 55 -1.84 -4.53 -1.23
C CYS A 55 -2.92 -3.84 -2.10
N PRO A 56 -2.52 -3.10 -3.16
CA PRO A 56 -3.46 -2.35 -3.99
C PRO A 56 -4.56 -3.24 -4.55
N LYS A 57 -5.79 -2.73 -4.62
CA LYS A 57 -6.88 -3.37 -5.37
C LYS A 57 -7.02 -2.74 -6.74
N LYS A 58 -7.73 -3.38 -7.68
CA LYS A 58 -7.94 -2.83 -9.03
C LYS A 58 -8.37 -1.36 -9.04
N GLN A 59 -9.28 -1.01 -8.13
CA GLN A 59 -9.82 0.34 -7.97
C GLN A 59 -8.77 1.37 -7.49
N THR A 60 -7.67 0.93 -6.87
CA THR A 60 -6.64 1.79 -6.27
C THR A 60 -5.28 1.70 -6.96
N PHE A 61 -5.17 1.06 -8.13
CA PHE A 61 -3.90 0.96 -8.86
C PHE A 61 -3.36 2.33 -9.28
N ALA A 62 -4.23 3.21 -9.80
CA ALA A 62 -3.83 4.57 -10.17
C ALA A 62 -3.33 5.36 -8.96
N HIS A 63 -4.00 5.25 -7.81
CA HIS A 63 -3.57 5.88 -6.57
C HIS A 63 -2.22 5.34 -6.10
N PHE A 64 -2.01 4.02 -6.18
CA PHE A 64 -0.75 3.39 -5.81
C PHE A 64 0.43 3.89 -6.66
N TRP A 65 0.29 3.93 -7.98
CA TRP A 65 1.37 4.42 -8.85
C TRP A 65 1.59 5.93 -8.74
N SER A 66 0.52 6.71 -8.52
CA SER A 66 0.65 8.15 -8.25
C SER A 66 1.39 8.40 -6.94
N MET A 67 1.10 7.63 -5.89
CA MET A 67 1.88 7.66 -4.65
C MET A 67 3.36 7.32 -4.89
N VAL A 68 3.64 6.21 -5.60
CA VAL A 68 5.03 5.79 -5.91
C VAL A 68 5.80 6.89 -6.63
N TRP A 69 5.16 7.54 -7.61
CA TRP A 69 5.74 8.66 -8.34
C TRP A 69 5.98 9.88 -7.45
N GLU A 70 4.96 10.33 -6.73
CA GLU A 70 5.00 11.55 -5.91
C GLU A 70 6.06 11.45 -4.79
N VAL A 71 6.18 10.29 -4.14
CA VAL A 71 7.16 10.09 -3.06
C VAL A 71 8.58 9.76 -3.58
N GLY A 72 8.76 9.63 -4.90
CA GLY A 72 10.04 9.23 -5.50
C GLY A 72 10.48 7.81 -5.10
N CYS A 73 9.54 6.89 -4.92
CA CYS A 73 9.84 5.51 -4.50
C CYS A 73 10.55 4.74 -5.62
N THR A 74 11.74 4.22 -5.32
CA THR A 74 12.57 3.45 -6.27
C THR A 74 12.48 1.95 -6.09
N MET A 75 11.90 1.48 -4.97
CA MET A 75 11.85 0.06 -4.63
C MET A 75 10.52 -0.30 -3.97
N ILE A 76 9.82 -1.27 -4.57
CA ILE A 76 8.59 -1.85 -4.03
C ILE A 76 8.89 -3.25 -3.51
N ILE A 77 8.68 -3.46 -2.21
CA ILE A 77 8.83 -4.77 -1.57
C ILE A 77 7.43 -5.37 -1.37
N ASN A 78 7.10 -6.40 -2.14
CA ASN A 78 5.84 -7.12 -1.98
C ASN A 78 6.02 -8.34 -1.07
N LEU A 79 5.34 -8.34 0.08
CA LEU A 79 5.39 -9.44 1.04
C LEU A 79 4.18 -10.39 0.94
N THR A 80 3.31 -10.24 -0.06
CA THR A 80 2.16 -11.12 -0.26
C THR A 80 2.48 -12.29 -1.18
N HIS A 81 2.04 -13.49 -0.81
CA HIS A 81 2.03 -14.68 -1.66
C HIS A 81 0.60 -15.08 -2.02
N GLU A 82 0.40 -15.66 -3.21
CA GLU A 82 -0.88 -16.24 -3.65
C GLU A 82 -1.52 -17.24 -2.66
N ARG A 83 -0.73 -17.82 -1.75
CA ARG A 83 -1.17 -18.83 -0.76
C ARG A 83 -1.55 -18.22 0.59
N ASP A 84 -1.36 -16.92 0.79
CA ASP A 84 -1.67 -16.25 2.06
C ASP A 84 -3.16 -16.39 2.35
N LYS A 85 -3.54 -16.83 3.55
CA LYS A 85 -4.95 -17.08 3.89
C LYS A 85 -5.64 -15.91 4.57
N VAL A 86 -4.92 -14.82 4.86
CA VAL A 86 -5.42 -13.74 5.73
C VAL A 86 -6.09 -12.63 4.92
N GLY A 87 -7.40 -12.48 5.18
CA GLY A 87 -8.20 -11.28 4.96
C GLY A 87 -8.57 -10.90 3.52
N SER A 88 -8.10 -11.62 2.50
CA SER A 88 -8.43 -11.29 1.11
C SER A 88 -8.83 -12.54 0.34
N GLU A 89 -9.79 -12.38 -0.57
CA GLU A 89 -10.28 -13.47 -1.41
C GLU A 89 -9.14 -14.00 -2.31
N PRO A 90 -9.15 -15.27 -2.73
CA PRO A 90 -8.12 -15.79 -3.65
C PRO A 90 -7.95 -14.96 -4.94
N THR A 91 -9.02 -14.29 -5.38
CA THR A 91 -9.03 -13.39 -6.54
C THR A 91 -8.25 -12.10 -6.32
N ASP A 92 -8.22 -11.60 -5.08
CA ASP A 92 -7.52 -10.36 -4.71
C ASP A 92 -6.00 -10.50 -4.88
N LYS A 93 -5.48 -11.70 -4.66
CA LYS A 93 -4.04 -12.02 -4.76
C LYS A 93 -3.56 -12.12 -6.20
N ARG A 94 -4.48 -12.12 -7.17
CA ARG A 94 -4.20 -12.09 -8.61
C ARG A 94 -4.25 -10.68 -9.19
N GLU A 95 -4.58 -9.67 -8.38
CA GLU A 95 -4.58 -8.27 -8.78
C GLU A 95 -3.14 -7.74 -8.88
N ARG A 96 -2.50 -8.00 -10.03
CA ARG A 96 -1.15 -7.50 -10.32
C ARG A 96 -1.21 -6.02 -10.64
N TYR A 97 -0.64 -5.20 -9.78
CA TYR A 97 -0.45 -3.77 -10.03
C TYR A 97 0.74 -3.49 -10.96
N TRP A 98 1.51 -4.51 -11.34
CA TRP A 98 2.61 -4.41 -12.29
C TRP A 98 2.30 -5.19 -13.57
N PRO A 99 2.87 -4.80 -14.71
CA PRO A 99 2.69 -5.53 -15.97
C PRO A 99 3.22 -6.96 -15.84
N PRO A 100 2.62 -7.94 -16.54
CA PRO A 100 3.23 -9.26 -16.65
C PRO A 100 4.63 -9.14 -17.23
N PHE A 101 5.52 -10.03 -16.79
CA PHE A 101 6.78 -10.21 -17.50
C PHE A 101 6.47 -10.72 -18.92
N ASP A 102 6.97 -10.00 -19.91
CA ASP A 102 6.88 -10.36 -21.32
C ASP A 102 8.29 -10.45 -21.91
N GLU A 103 8.72 -11.68 -22.20
CA GLU A 103 10.03 -11.96 -22.79
C GLU A 103 10.23 -11.28 -24.15
N ALA A 104 9.15 -11.02 -24.89
CA ALA A 104 9.22 -10.43 -26.23
C ALA A 104 9.58 -8.94 -26.21
N THR A 105 9.25 -8.23 -25.13
CA THR A 105 9.44 -6.77 -25.01
C THR A 105 10.81 -6.40 -24.40
N THR A 106 11.61 -7.38 -23.97
CA THR A 106 12.92 -7.16 -23.30
C THR A 106 14.11 -7.36 -24.27
N ARG A 107 13.89 -7.26 -25.59
CA ARG A 107 14.95 -7.34 -26.61
C ARG A 107 15.14 -6.02 -27.35
#